data_AF-A0A959KQ75-F1
#
_entry.id   AF-A0A959KQ75-F1
#
_cell.length_a   1.000
_cell.length_b   1.000
_cell.length_c   1.000
_cell.angle_alpha   90.00
_cell.angle_beta   90.00
_cell.angle_gamma   90.00
#
_symmetry.space_group_name_H-M   'P 1'
#
loop_
_entity.id
_entity.type
_entity.pdbx_description
1 polymer ?
#
loop_
_entity_poly.entity_id
_entity_poly.type
_entity_poly.pdbx_seq_one_letter_code
_entity_poly.pdbx_strand_id
1 'polypeptide(L)'
;ALARTDRAIAGDTVETVISSVVVADVPGATFQLATVDLEFLPIGLDPGTNGQLLDPNAGIPLIEARLRIVDQNTGNEYLCDGFSVATESDDIRLKYVFDLSVDELAAGGCLPDDFVYEAGDSLIFTSRHRIAYNLKKENATASYPPIRTVVTRPDLRIFNVWPEPGEESPFLCGCSQISWELSGYEYIAFPGFFAGLPCDTSDYKGASFFSISLGEGNFFPFEIRSLGLLDHLTIDLPSSVELVQARINRFSLQEGIDLKVNEPIAGIPDGDSWTFDFLPCQVVPVDEGFAALLQYRFLLDCPIGNNYTTSVSGDFLWDPSLPEEDPVAHFSETGSYFFPLTPTLQLSAPEPFDISLDNKARWDFTLKNAVTIVASQQSQEAPHCWLQAQSPSGLLTDLILLDTGTGDP
;
A
#
# COMPACT_ATOMS: atom_id res chain seq x y z
N ALA A 1 -24.50 16.08 0.35
CA ALA A 1 -23.90 14.87 -0.26
C ALA A 1 -23.92 13.79 0.81
N LEU A 2 -24.43 12.60 0.50
CA LEU A 2 -24.50 11.50 1.46
C LEU A 2 -23.18 10.74 1.38
N ALA A 3 -22.39 10.76 2.45
CA ALA A 3 -21.24 9.87 2.61
C ALA A 3 -21.67 8.42 2.34
N ARG A 4 -20.83 7.64 1.64
CA ARG A 4 -21.10 6.21 1.42
C ARG A 4 -20.78 5.46 2.70
N THR A 5 -21.79 4.88 3.34
CA THR A 5 -21.66 4.15 4.61
C THR A 5 -21.31 2.67 4.42
N ASP A 6 -21.03 2.24 3.19
CA ASP A 6 -20.78 0.85 2.80
C ASP A 6 -19.33 0.59 2.42
N ARG A 7 -18.40 1.42 2.89
CA ARG A 7 -16.96 1.33 2.61
C ARG A 7 -16.16 1.58 3.89
N ALA A 8 -15.06 0.87 4.04
CA ALA A 8 -14.15 1.02 5.15
C ALA A 8 -12.69 0.68 4.79
N ILE A 9 -11.78 1.13 5.63
CA ILE A 9 -10.36 0.76 5.67
C ILE A 9 -9.96 0.43 7.11
N ALA A 10 -8.74 -0.09 7.30
CA ALA A 10 -8.19 -0.20 8.63
C ALA A 10 -8.11 1.19 9.28
N GLY A 11 -8.51 1.28 10.54
CA GLY A 11 -8.70 2.56 11.22
C GLY A 11 -10.11 3.12 11.15
N ASP A 12 -11.06 2.43 10.51
CA ASP A 12 -12.48 2.78 10.62
C ASP A 12 -13.18 2.06 11.77
N THR A 13 -14.35 2.57 12.12
CA THR A 13 -15.27 1.93 13.06
C THR A 13 -16.54 1.54 12.33
N VAL A 14 -16.92 0.27 12.42
CA VAL A 14 -18.18 -0.27 11.90
C VAL A 14 -19.19 -0.30 13.04
N GLU A 15 -20.27 0.47 12.90
CA GLU A 15 -21.40 0.46 13.81
C GLU A 15 -22.52 -0.41 13.25
N THR A 16 -22.97 -1.40 14.03
CA THR A 16 -24.14 -2.21 13.72
C THR A 16 -25.26 -1.85 14.68
N VAL A 17 -26.42 -1.49 14.13
CA VAL A 17 -27.64 -1.18 14.90
C VAL A 17 -28.73 -2.17 14.50
N ILE A 18 -29.23 -2.92 15.49
CA ILE A 18 -30.35 -3.85 15.35
C ILE A 18 -31.53 -3.24 16.10
N SER A 19 -32.60 -2.92 15.39
CA SER A 19 -33.85 -2.43 15.97
C SER A 19 -34.94 -3.47 15.76
N SER A 20 -35.51 -3.96 16.86
CA SER A 20 -36.50 -5.03 16.83
C SER A 20 -37.61 -4.79 17.86
N VAL A 21 -38.70 -5.54 17.72
CA VAL A 21 -39.80 -5.60 18.68
C VAL A 21 -40.05 -7.07 19.01
N VAL A 22 -40.24 -7.38 20.29
CA VAL A 22 -40.53 -8.74 20.73
C VAL A 22 -41.92 -9.14 20.23
N VAL A 23 -41.99 -10.28 19.56
CA VAL A 23 -43.25 -10.85 19.05
C VAL A 23 -43.44 -12.23 19.67
N ALA A 24 -44.66 -12.50 20.16
CA ALA A 24 -45.03 -13.80 20.67
C ALA A 24 -46.37 -14.26 20.10
N ASP A 25 -46.41 -15.51 19.64
CA ASP A 25 -47.61 -16.14 19.09
C ASP A 25 -48.61 -16.57 20.17
N VAL A 26 -48.13 -16.75 21.41
CA VAL A 26 -48.96 -17.07 22.57
C VAL A 26 -49.18 -15.78 23.37
N PRO A 27 -50.43 -15.32 23.52
CA PRO A 27 -50.73 -14.15 24.34
C PRO A 27 -50.24 -14.33 25.78
N GLY A 28 -49.51 -13.32 26.29
CA GLY A 28 -48.95 -13.35 27.64
C GLY A 28 -47.73 -14.26 27.81
N ALA A 29 -47.12 -14.72 26.72
CA ALA A 29 -45.81 -15.35 26.80
C ALA A 29 -44.76 -14.32 27.21
N THR A 30 -43.93 -14.74 28.17
CA THR A 30 -42.79 -13.99 28.68
C THR A 30 -41.52 -14.73 28.31
N PHE A 31 -40.40 -14.02 28.20
CA PHE A 31 -39.10 -14.61 27.90
C PHE A 31 -38.01 -14.15 28.86
N GLN A 32 -37.10 -15.05 29.20
CA GLN A 32 -35.99 -14.78 30.13
C GLN A 32 -34.61 -14.79 29.46
N LEU A 33 -34.49 -15.41 28.28
CA LEU A 33 -33.22 -15.57 27.60
C LEU A 33 -33.25 -14.78 26.30
N ALA A 34 -32.14 -14.12 26.00
CA ALA A 34 -31.96 -13.44 24.73
C ALA A 34 -30.49 -13.44 24.33
N THR A 35 -30.21 -13.53 23.04
CA THR A 35 -28.85 -13.44 22.49
C THR A 35 -28.83 -12.54 21.27
N VAL A 36 -27.68 -11.90 21.05
CA VAL A 36 -27.34 -11.31 19.76
C VAL A 36 -26.11 -12.00 19.22
N ASP A 37 -26.24 -12.53 18.02
CA ASP A 37 -25.14 -13.03 17.23
C ASP A 37 -24.81 -11.99 16.15
N LEU A 38 -23.54 -11.62 16.03
CA LEU A 38 -23.06 -10.74 14.98
C LEU A 38 -21.90 -11.39 14.25
N GLU A 39 -22.14 -11.79 13.00
CA GLU A 39 -21.10 -12.39 12.16
C GLU A 39 -20.54 -11.39 11.14
N PHE A 40 -19.23 -11.44 10.94
CA PHE A 40 -18.49 -10.81 9.85
C PHE A 40 -17.96 -11.90 8.92
N LEU A 41 -18.39 -11.88 7.66
CA LEU A 41 -18.03 -12.87 6.64
C LEU A 41 -17.37 -12.17 5.44
N PRO A 42 -16.02 -12.10 5.39
CA PRO A 42 -15.29 -11.56 4.26
C PRO A 42 -15.32 -12.55 3.08
N ILE A 43 -15.89 -12.15 1.96
CA ILE A 43 -16.05 -12.98 0.77
C ILE A 43 -14.72 -13.06 0.01
N GLY A 44 -14.25 -14.29 -0.22
CA GLY A 44 -13.03 -14.55 -1.00
C GLY A 44 -11.75 -14.10 -0.30
N LEU A 45 -11.75 -14.07 1.03
CA LEU A 45 -10.55 -13.87 1.83
C LEU A 45 -9.61 -15.06 1.65
N ASP A 46 -8.33 -14.83 1.36
CA ASP A 46 -7.30 -15.84 1.59
C ASP A 46 -6.91 -15.87 3.08
N PRO A 47 -7.28 -16.92 3.84
CA PRO A 47 -6.97 -17.01 5.26
C PRO A 47 -5.45 -17.12 5.50
N GLY A 48 -4.67 -17.60 4.53
CA GLY A 48 -3.21 -17.70 4.68
C GLY A 48 -2.53 -16.33 4.75
N THR A 49 -2.98 -15.38 3.93
CA THR A 49 -2.42 -14.02 3.88
C THR A 49 -3.16 -13.05 4.82
N ASN A 50 -4.49 -13.15 4.88
CA ASN A 50 -5.35 -12.17 5.52
C ASN A 50 -6.24 -12.73 6.64
N GLY A 51 -5.98 -13.95 7.13
CA GLY A 51 -6.76 -14.58 8.20
C GLY A 51 -6.81 -13.78 9.50
N GLN A 52 -5.81 -12.94 9.76
CA GLN A 52 -5.79 -12.04 10.93
C GLN A 52 -6.96 -11.04 10.94
N LEU A 53 -7.60 -10.75 9.79
CA LEU A 53 -8.85 -9.98 9.77
C LEU A 53 -9.93 -10.60 10.65
N LEU A 54 -9.95 -11.93 10.77
CA LEU A 54 -10.94 -12.67 11.53
C LEU A 54 -10.52 -12.87 13.00
N ASP A 55 -9.41 -12.28 13.44
CA ASP A 55 -9.03 -12.28 14.85
C ASP A 55 -9.89 -11.26 15.63
N PRO A 56 -10.53 -11.66 16.76
CA PRO A 56 -11.39 -10.78 17.55
C PRO A 56 -10.63 -9.67 18.31
N ASN A 57 -9.30 -9.71 18.36
CA ASN A 57 -8.48 -8.71 19.04
C ASN A 57 -7.65 -7.88 18.04
N ALA A 58 -7.12 -8.52 17.00
CA ALA A 58 -6.22 -7.88 16.03
C ALA A 58 -6.88 -7.55 14.69
N GLY A 59 -8.02 -8.17 14.37
CA GLY A 59 -8.74 -8.03 13.11
C GLY A 59 -9.86 -6.99 13.19
N ILE A 60 -11.00 -7.40 13.73
CA ILE A 60 -12.19 -6.56 13.88
C ILE A 60 -12.64 -6.53 15.36
N PRO A 61 -11.85 -5.97 16.29
CA PRO A 61 -12.18 -6.00 17.71
C PRO A 61 -13.43 -5.19 18.07
N LEU A 62 -14.19 -5.71 19.03
CA LEU A 62 -15.28 -5.01 19.69
C LEU A 62 -14.75 -3.85 20.53
N ILE A 63 -15.28 -2.64 20.30
CA ILE A 63 -14.99 -1.44 21.09
C ILE A 63 -16.06 -1.27 22.18
N GLU A 64 -17.32 -1.42 21.77
CA GLU A 64 -18.46 -1.04 22.58
C GLU A 64 -19.70 -1.82 22.11
N ALA A 65 -20.52 -2.24 23.07
CA ALA A 65 -21.87 -2.73 22.82
C ALA A 65 -22.84 -2.11 23.83
N ARG A 66 -24.06 -1.80 23.37
CA ARG A 66 -25.14 -1.22 24.16
C ARG A 66 -26.47 -1.84 23.76
N LEU A 67 -27.34 -2.05 24.73
CA LEU A 67 -28.73 -2.45 24.52
C LEU A 67 -29.64 -1.40 25.13
N ARG A 68 -30.63 -0.95 24.36
CA ARG A 68 -31.75 -0.18 24.87
C ARG A 68 -33.01 -1.03 24.80
N ILE A 69 -33.70 -1.14 25.92
CA ILE A 69 -34.99 -1.82 26.06
C ILE A 69 -36.04 -0.77 26.39
N VAL A 70 -37.16 -0.78 25.67
CA VAL A 70 -38.35 -0.01 26.03
C VAL A 70 -39.46 -0.99 26.32
N ASP A 71 -39.84 -1.07 27.60
CA ASP A 71 -40.93 -1.92 28.08
C ASP A 71 -42.28 -1.36 27.61
N GLN A 72 -43.03 -2.17 26.88
CA GLN A 72 -44.29 -1.75 26.28
C GLN A 72 -45.40 -1.47 27.31
N ASN A 73 -45.38 -2.18 28.43
CA ASN A 73 -46.41 -2.14 29.46
C ASN A 73 -46.21 -0.95 30.41
N THR A 74 -44.97 -0.66 30.77
CA THR A 74 -44.64 0.43 31.69
C THR A 74 -44.19 1.71 31.01
N GLY A 75 -43.66 1.61 29.78
CA GLY A 75 -42.98 2.70 29.09
C GLY A 75 -41.59 3.00 29.65
N ASN A 76 -41.08 2.18 30.57
CA ASN A 76 -39.75 2.34 31.13
C ASN A 76 -38.67 2.05 30.08
N GLU A 77 -37.58 2.80 30.15
CA GLU A 77 -36.42 2.61 29.30
C GLU A 77 -35.24 2.12 30.14
N TYR A 78 -34.62 1.04 29.68
CA TYR A 78 -33.41 0.46 30.28
C TYR A 78 -32.26 0.56 29.29
N LEU A 79 -31.09 0.97 29.77
CA LEU A 79 -29.88 1.11 28.97
C LEU A 79 -28.81 0.20 29.58
N CYS A 80 -28.45 -0.86 28.88
CA CYS A 80 -27.46 -1.85 29.30
C CYS A 80 -26.17 -1.69 28.51
N ASP A 81 -25.05 -1.88 29.19
CA ASP A 81 -23.70 -1.99 28.64
C ASP A 81 -22.91 -3.08 29.40
N GLY A 82 -21.62 -3.24 29.08
CA GLY A 82 -20.74 -4.14 29.84
C GLY A 82 -21.03 -5.64 29.68
N PHE A 83 -21.57 -6.06 28.54
CA PHE A 83 -21.95 -7.44 28.28
C PHE A 83 -20.77 -8.43 28.34
N SER A 84 -21.06 -9.64 28.80
CA SER A 84 -20.23 -10.81 28.56
C SER A 84 -20.32 -11.20 27.08
N VAL A 85 -19.19 -11.25 26.38
CA VAL A 85 -19.14 -11.54 24.94
C VAL A 85 -18.29 -12.77 24.68
N ALA A 86 -18.89 -13.77 24.03
CA ALA A 86 -18.16 -14.91 23.48
C ALA A 86 -17.79 -14.64 22.02
N THR A 87 -16.59 -15.07 21.61
CA THR A 87 -16.10 -14.89 20.24
C THR A 87 -15.83 -16.24 19.61
N GLU A 88 -16.37 -16.48 18.42
CA GLU A 88 -16.05 -17.62 17.58
C GLU A 88 -15.36 -17.12 16.31
N SER A 89 -14.23 -17.72 15.95
CA SER A 89 -13.49 -17.35 14.74
C SER A 89 -13.00 -18.61 14.04
N ASP A 90 -13.12 -18.62 12.72
CA ASP A 90 -12.59 -19.63 11.82
C ASP A 90 -12.05 -18.97 10.54
N ASP A 91 -11.65 -19.76 9.55
CA ASP A 91 -11.03 -19.24 8.31
C ASP A 91 -12.01 -18.44 7.41
N ILE A 92 -13.32 -18.46 7.68
CA ILE A 92 -14.34 -17.86 6.83
C ILE A 92 -15.25 -16.85 7.56
N ARG A 93 -15.27 -16.84 8.89
CA ARG A 93 -16.10 -15.93 9.69
C ARG A 93 -15.49 -15.57 11.04
N LEU A 94 -15.87 -14.40 11.52
CA LEU A 94 -15.72 -13.95 12.90
C LEU A 94 -17.11 -13.66 13.46
N LYS A 95 -17.46 -14.24 14.60
CA LYS A 95 -18.76 -14.12 15.24
C LYS A 95 -18.60 -13.63 16.68
N TYR A 96 -19.39 -12.62 17.04
CA TYR A 96 -19.58 -12.17 18.40
C TYR A 96 -20.95 -12.63 18.91
N VAL A 97 -20.99 -13.21 20.11
CA VAL A 97 -22.21 -13.67 20.77
C VAL A 97 -22.36 -12.90 22.07
N PHE A 98 -23.43 -12.11 22.17
CA PHE A 98 -23.78 -11.30 23.33
C PHE A 98 -24.89 -11.98 24.11
N ASP A 99 -24.69 -12.22 25.40
CA ASP A 99 -25.74 -12.70 26.29
C ASP A 99 -26.59 -11.52 26.79
N LEU A 100 -27.85 -11.50 26.39
CA LEU A 100 -28.84 -10.49 26.76
C LEU A 100 -29.95 -11.09 27.66
N SER A 101 -29.69 -12.25 28.26
CA SER A 101 -30.62 -12.89 29.18
C SER A 101 -30.88 -12.01 30.39
N VAL A 102 -32.11 -12.04 30.91
CA VAL A 102 -32.54 -11.19 32.03
C VAL A 102 -31.60 -11.34 33.22
N ASP A 103 -31.21 -12.57 33.57
CA ASP A 103 -30.33 -12.83 34.71
C ASP A 103 -28.96 -12.14 34.55
N GLU A 104 -28.39 -12.14 33.34
CA GLU A 104 -27.10 -11.47 33.04
C GLU A 104 -27.25 -9.94 33.13
N LEU A 105 -28.31 -9.39 32.54
CA LEU A 105 -28.57 -7.96 32.55
C LEU A 105 -28.94 -7.43 33.94
N ALA A 106 -29.67 -8.21 34.75
CA ALA A 106 -30.02 -7.90 36.13
C ALA A 106 -28.79 -8.00 37.03
N ALA A 107 -27.94 -9.03 36.86
CA ALA A 107 -26.67 -9.14 37.56
C ALA A 107 -25.73 -7.96 37.27
N GLY A 108 -25.77 -7.42 36.04
CA GLY A 108 -25.11 -6.18 35.64
C GLY A 108 -25.76 -4.89 36.17
N GLY A 109 -26.92 -5.00 36.83
CA GLY A 109 -27.68 -3.86 37.38
C GLY A 109 -28.43 -3.04 36.33
N CYS A 110 -28.57 -3.54 35.10
CA CYS A 110 -29.33 -2.86 34.05
C CYS A 110 -30.85 -3.01 34.23
N LEU A 111 -31.28 -4.21 34.61
CA LEU A 111 -32.69 -4.58 34.73
C LEU A 111 -33.08 -4.92 36.17
N PRO A 112 -34.35 -4.72 36.55
CA PRO A 112 -34.91 -5.33 37.76
C PRO A 112 -34.82 -6.86 37.71
N ASP A 113 -34.60 -7.50 38.86
CA ASP A 113 -34.52 -8.97 38.98
C ASP A 113 -35.80 -9.71 38.52
N ASP A 114 -36.94 -9.02 38.49
CA ASP A 114 -38.24 -9.56 38.08
C ASP A 114 -38.63 -9.18 36.65
N PHE A 115 -37.74 -8.54 35.89
CA PHE A 115 -37.99 -8.20 34.49
C PHE A 115 -38.19 -9.47 33.65
N VAL A 116 -39.06 -9.37 32.64
CA VAL A 116 -39.22 -10.39 31.61
C VAL A 116 -39.46 -9.68 30.27
N TYR A 117 -38.95 -10.25 29.18
CA TYR A 117 -39.31 -9.77 27.86
C TYR A 117 -40.74 -10.17 27.52
N GLU A 118 -41.55 -9.22 27.07
CA GLU A 118 -42.95 -9.44 26.70
C GLU A 118 -43.22 -8.97 25.27
N ALA A 119 -44.26 -9.52 24.66
CA ALA A 119 -44.68 -9.10 23.32
C ALA A 119 -44.97 -7.59 23.29
N GLY A 120 -44.26 -6.87 22.41
CA GLY A 120 -44.35 -5.42 22.25
C GLY A 120 -43.12 -4.66 22.76
N ASP A 121 -42.26 -5.28 23.58
CA ASP A 121 -41.04 -4.62 24.04
C ASP A 121 -40.13 -4.27 22.85
N SER A 122 -39.58 -3.07 22.85
CA SER A 122 -38.67 -2.63 21.79
C SER A 122 -37.22 -2.81 22.22
N LEU A 123 -36.42 -3.43 21.36
CA LEU A 123 -35.00 -3.69 21.58
C LEU A 123 -34.18 -2.97 20.52
N ILE A 124 -33.24 -2.14 20.96
CA ILE A 124 -32.26 -1.48 20.10
C ILE A 124 -30.88 -1.87 20.59
N PHE A 125 -30.26 -2.82 19.89
CA PHE A 125 -28.89 -3.23 20.15
C PHE A 125 -27.94 -2.46 19.22
N THR A 126 -26.86 -1.92 19.78
CA THR A 126 -25.81 -1.22 19.03
C THR A 126 -24.47 -1.81 19.40
N SER A 127 -23.66 -2.14 18.41
CA SER A 127 -22.27 -2.57 18.61
C SER A 127 -21.32 -1.84 17.68
N ARG A 128 -20.12 -1.56 18.15
CA ARG A 128 -19.07 -0.84 17.43
C ARG A 128 -17.80 -1.67 17.40
N HIS A 129 -17.26 -1.86 16.22
CA HIS A 129 -16.05 -2.63 15.99
C HIS A 129 -15.02 -1.78 15.28
N ARG A 130 -13.76 -1.82 15.73
CA ARG A 130 -12.65 -1.18 15.02
C ARG A 130 -12.17 -2.12 13.93
N ILE A 131 -11.88 -1.63 12.74
CA ILE A 131 -11.07 -2.40 11.79
C ILE A 131 -9.61 -2.15 12.15
N ALA A 132 -8.96 -3.11 12.79
CA ALA A 132 -7.57 -3.02 13.25
C ALA A 132 -6.57 -3.63 12.24
N TYR A 133 -7.06 -4.41 11.28
CA TYR A 133 -6.20 -5.09 10.31
C TYR A 133 -6.28 -4.44 8.91
N ASN A 134 -5.10 -4.12 8.36
CA ASN A 134 -4.94 -3.65 6.99
C ASN A 134 -4.73 -4.84 6.04
N LEU A 135 -5.64 -5.01 5.06
CA LEU A 135 -5.57 -6.11 4.10
C LEU A 135 -4.28 -6.05 3.27
N LYS A 136 -3.60 -7.19 3.17
CA LYS A 136 -2.36 -7.35 2.40
C LYS A 136 -2.63 -8.04 1.07
N LYS A 137 -1.80 -7.71 0.08
CA LYS A 137 -1.84 -8.36 -1.24
C LYS A 137 -1.57 -9.86 -1.11
N GLU A 138 -2.51 -10.67 -1.58
CA GLU A 138 -2.37 -12.13 -1.71
C GLU A 138 -1.40 -12.51 -2.86
N ASN A 139 -1.23 -11.60 -3.82
CA ASN A 139 -0.28 -11.73 -4.91
C ASN A 139 0.63 -10.49 -4.94
N ALA A 140 1.92 -10.69 -4.70
CA ALA A 140 2.92 -9.63 -4.73
C ALA A 140 3.02 -8.89 -6.08
N THR A 141 2.54 -9.48 -7.19
CA THR A 141 2.53 -8.82 -8.50
C THR A 141 1.25 -8.02 -8.77
N ALA A 142 0.28 -8.01 -7.86
CA ALA A 142 -0.90 -7.17 -7.99
C ALA A 142 -0.49 -5.69 -7.94
N SER A 143 -1.10 -4.84 -8.77
CA SER A 143 -0.77 -3.41 -8.80
C SER A 143 -1.30 -2.67 -7.58
N TYR A 144 -2.49 -3.03 -7.09
CA TYR A 144 -3.17 -2.34 -5.99
C TYR A 144 -3.49 -3.29 -4.83
N PRO A 145 -3.59 -2.78 -3.59
CA PRO A 145 -4.12 -3.51 -2.45
C PRO A 145 -5.47 -4.18 -2.75
N PRO A 146 -5.84 -5.23 -2.02
CA PRO A 146 -7.12 -5.89 -2.24
C PRO A 146 -8.30 -5.04 -1.74
N ILE A 147 -9.45 -5.20 -2.41
CA ILE A 147 -10.77 -4.86 -1.87
C ILE A 147 -11.49 -6.17 -1.60
N ARG A 148 -12.16 -6.28 -0.45
CA ARG A 148 -12.98 -7.43 -0.07
C ARG A 148 -14.36 -6.98 0.34
N THR A 149 -15.38 -7.68 -0.15
CA THR A 149 -16.73 -7.52 0.37
C THR A 149 -16.82 -8.23 1.71
N VAL A 150 -17.25 -7.53 2.74
CA VAL A 150 -17.57 -8.11 4.05
C VAL A 150 -19.09 -8.11 4.20
N VAL A 151 -19.63 -9.27 4.56
CA VAL A 151 -21.05 -9.43 4.87
C VAL A 151 -21.21 -9.46 6.37
N THR A 152 -21.97 -8.52 6.91
CA THR A 152 -22.36 -8.52 8.32
C THR A 152 -23.75 -9.15 8.46
N ARG A 153 -23.86 -10.16 9.33
CA ARG A 153 -25.10 -10.87 9.63
C ARG A 153 -25.44 -10.76 11.12
N PRO A 154 -26.28 -9.80 11.51
CA PRO A 154 -26.91 -9.80 12.81
C PRO A 154 -28.03 -10.82 12.90
N ASP A 155 -28.14 -11.46 14.06
CA ASP A 155 -29.29 -12.26 14.47
C ASP A 155 -29.59 -11.99 15.94
N LEU A 156 -30.85 -11.69 16.26
CA LEU A 156 -31.30 -11.43 17.63
C LEU A 156 -32.39 -12.44 17.98
N ARG A 157 -32.14 -13.24 19.01
CA ARG A 157 -33.00 -14.36 19.41
C ARG A 157 -33.49 -14.15 20.83
N ILE A 158 -34.73 -14.52 21.08
CA ILE A 158 -35.36 -14.48 22.41
C ILE A 158 -36.07 -15.80 22.65
N PHE A 159 -35.85 -16.41 23.82
CA PHE A 159 -36.32 -17.76 24.13
C PHE A 159 -36.41 -18.00 25.65
N ASN A 160 -36.83 -19.21 26.05
CA ASN A 160 -37.05 -19.59 27.45
C ASN A 160 -36.26 -20.82 27.92
N VAL A 161 -35.63 -21.56 27.00
CA VAL A 161 -34.95 -22.82 27.32
C VAL A 161 -33.59 -22.84 26.64
N TRP A 162 -32.55 -23.20 27.41
CA TRP A 162 -31.21 -23.57 26.90
C TRP A 162 -31.09 -25.11 26.75
N PRO A 163 -30.42 -25.64 25.70
CA PRO A 163 -29.91 -24.90 24.55
C PRO A 163 -31.04 -24.28 23.74
N GLU A 164 -30.75 -23.18 23.04
CA GLU A 164 -31.70 -22.53 22.15
C GLU A 164 -32.42 -23.57 21.25
N PRO A 165 -33.72 -23.40 20.95
CA PRO A 165 -34.36 -24.22 19.93
C PRO A 165 -33.56 -24.05 18.64
N GLY A 166 -33.03 -25.16 18.09
CA GLY A 166 -32.17 -25.11 16.90
C GLY A 166 -32.84 -24.45 15.69
N GLU A 167 -32.06 -24.26 14.61
CA GLU A 167 -32.44 -23.58 13.34
C GLU A 167 -33.80 -23.99 12.71
N GLU A 168 -34.43 -25.07 13.18
CA GLU A 168 -35.78 -25.49 12.78
C GLU A 168 -36.92 -24.70 13.45
N SER A 169 -36.63 -23.70 14.28
CA SER A 169 -37.66 -22.81 14.82
C SER A 169 -38.24 -21.91 13.72
N PRO A 170 -39.54 -21.97 13.43
CA PRO A 170 -40.17 -21.26 12.30
C PRO A 170 -40.25 -19.72 12.47
N PHE A 171 -39.69 -19.18 13.55
CA PHE A 171 -39.71 -17.74 13.88
C PHE A 171 -38.37 -17.03 13.68
N LEU A 172 -37.46 -17.61 12.89
CA LEU A 172 -36.30 -16.88 12.40
C LEU A 172 -36.77 -15.73 11.50
N CYS A 173 -36.91 -14.53 12.07
CA CYS A 173 -36.99 -13.30 11.30
C CYS A 173 -35.74 -13.25 10.41
N GLY A 174 -35.95 -13.36 9.09
CA GLY A 174 -34.88 -13.65 8.12
C GLY A 174 -33.62 -12.83 8.36
N CYS A 175 -32.47 -13.51 8.36
CA CYS A 175 -31.16 -12.91 8.58
C CYS A 175 -30.97 -11.71 7.65
N SER A 176 -31.10 -10.49 8.18
CA SER A 176 -30.72 -9.31 7.43
C SER A 176 -29.22 -9.36 7.26
N GLN A 177 -28.75 -9.41 6.02
CA GLN A 177 -27.33 -9.33 5.71
C GLN A 177 -27.03 -7.99 5.03
N ILE A 178 -26.00 -7.31 5.51
CA ILE A 178 -25.52 -6.05 4.94
C ILE A 178 -24.14 -6.31 4.38
N SER A 179 -23.92 -5.93 3.12
CA SER A 179 -22.61 -6.02 2.48
C SER A 179 -21.96 -4.65 2.43
N TRP A 180 -20.67 -4.60 2.70
CA TRP A 180 -19.83 -3.42 2.61
C TRP A 180 -18.44 -3.79 2.09
N GLU A 181 -17.66 -2.83 1.64
CA GLU A 181 -16.34 -3.03 1.03
C GLU A 181 -15.23 -2.61 2.01
N LEU A 182 -14.26 -3.49 2.23
CA LEU A 182 -13.03 -3.22 2.98
C LEU A 182 -11.87 -3.12 2.00
N SER A 183 -11.14 -2.01 2.01
CA SER A 183 -9.92 -1.83 1.22
C SER A 183 -8.66 -1.90 2.09
N GLY A 184 -7.61 -2.53 1.56
CA GLY A 184 -6.27 -2.38 2.10
C GLY A 184 -5.58 -1.12 1.57
N TYR A 185 -4.48 -0.74 2.20
CA TYR A 185 -3.57 0.29 1.72
C TYR A 185 -2.12 -0.17 1.77
N GLU A 186 -1.28 0.40 0.91
CA GLU A 186 0.16 0.18 0.92
C GLU A 186 0.89 1.40 0.36
N TYR A 187 2.15 1.55 0.76
CA TYR A 187 3.09 2.45 0.09
C TYR A 187 4.17 1.68 -0.65
N ILE A 188 4.75 2.33 -1.65
CA ILE A 188 5.89 1.85 -2.41
C ILE A 188 6.84 3.01 -2.65
N ALA A 189 8.13 2.76 -2.49
CA ALA A 189 9.20 3.69 -2.86
C ALA A 189 10.15 3.01 -3.84
N PHE A 190 10.55 3.75 -4.88
CA PHE A 190 11.56 3.32 -5.84
C PHE A 190 12.59 4.43 -6.06
N PRO A 191 13.88 4.10 -6.02
CA PRO A 191 14.94 5.08 -6.21
C PRO A 191 14.96 5.64 -7.62
N GLY A 192 14.55 4.84 -8.61
CA GLY A 192 14.60 5.17 -10.02
C GLY A 192 15.85 4.64 -10.71
N PHE A 193 15.98 4.98 -11.99
CA PHE A 193 17.20 4.76 -12.76
C PHE A 193 17.66 6.10 -13.33
N PHE A 194 18.92 6.45 -13.07
CA PHE A 194 19.52 7.71 -13.48
C PHE A 194 20.66 7.47 -14.44
N ALA A 195 20.87 8.41 -15.33
CA ALA A 195 21.97 8.35 -16.26
C ALA A 195 22.48 9.76 -16.55
N GLY A 196 23.77 9.88 -16.88
CA GLY A 196 24.36 11.15 -17.25
C GLY A 196 25.60 10.97 -18.12
N LEU A 197 25.87 11.98 -18.93
CA LEU A 197 27.07 12.04 -19.74
C LEU A 197 28.25 12.52 -18.87
N PRO A 198 29.45 11.94 -19.03
CA PRO A 198 30.65 12.41 -18.35
C PRO A 198 30.98 13.86 -18.72
N CYS A 199 31.46 14.65 -17.76
CA CYS A 199 31.77 16.08 -17.94
C CYS A 199 30.58 16.96 -18.37
N ASP A 200 29.33 16.49 -18.22
CA ASP A 200 28.16 17.20 -18.72
C ASP A 200 27.03 17.20 -17.70
N THR A 201 26.09 18.12 -17.88
CA THR A 201 24.88 18.18 -17.07
C THR A 201 23.78 17.37 -17.70
N SER A 202 23.20 16.43 -16.95
CA SER A 202 22.07 15.64 -17.42
C SER A 202 20.80 16.48 -17.63
N ASP A 203 19.92 15.98 -18.48
CA ASP A 203 18.54 16.43 -18.57
C ASP A 203 17.68 15.81 -17.45
N TYR A 204 16.44 16.30 -17.31
CA TYR A 204 15.42 15.70 -16.43
C TYR A 204 14.95 14.35 -16.96
N LYS A 205 15.72 13.30 -16.64
CA LYS A 205 15.52 11.94 -17.12
C LYS A 205 15.80 10.95 -15.99
N GLY A 206 15.03 9.87 -15.94
CA GLY A 206 14.88 9.11 -14.71
C GLY A 206 14.02 9.86 -13.69
N ALA A 207 13.65 9.18 -12.61
CA ALA A 207 12.91 9.75 -11.49
C ALA A 207 12.92 8.79 -10.31
N SER A 208 12.97 9.33 -9.09
CA SER A 208 12.52 8.62 -7.89
C SER A 208 11.00 8.67 -7.83
N PHE A 209 10.41 7.60 -7.33
CA PHE A 209 8.96 7.45 -7.22
C PHE A 209 8.59 7.04 -5.81
N PHE A 210 7.60 7.71 -5.25
CA PHE A 210 6.90 7.29 -4.05
C PHE A 210 5.41 7.23 -4.36
N SER A 211 4.69 6.25 -3.84
CA SER A 211 3.23 6.26 -3.86
C SER A 211 2.65 5.58 -2.65
N ILE A 212 1.53 6.08 -2.17
CA ILE A 212 0.60 5.36 -1.30
C ILE A 212 -0.69 5.13 -2.06
N SER A 213 -1.28 3.95 -1.93
CA SER A 213 -2.50 3.59 -2.66
C SER A 213 -3.44 2.75 -1.82
N LEU A 214 -4.74 2.90 -2.08
CA LEU A 214 -5.77 1.95 -1.71
C LEU A 214 -6.03 0.96 -2.86
N GLY A 215 -6.92 0.01 -2.64
CA GLY A 215 -7.35 -0.92 -3.68
C GLY A 215 -8.04 -0.25 -4.89
N GLU A 216 -8.58 0.95 -4.73
CA GLU A 216 -9.14 1.78 -5.79
C GLU A 216 -8.95 3.26 -5.45
N GLY A 217 -8.80 4.13 -6.45
CA GLY A 217 -8.79 5.57 -6.23
C GLY A 217 -10.22 6.12 -6.11
N ASN A 218 -10.41 7.16 -5.30
CA ASN A 218 -11.73 7.71 -4.97
C ASN A 218 -12.66 6.68 -4.31
N PHE A 219 -12.08 5.90 -3.38
CA PHE A 219 -12.80 4.90 -2.62
C PHE A 219 -13.85 5.55 -1.69
N PHE A 220 -13.70 6.80 -1.27
CA PHE A 220 -14.61 7.58 -0.45
C PHE A 220 -15.05 8.88 -1.15
N PRO A 221 -15.94 8.81 -2.16
CA PRO A 221 -16.21 9.93 -3.09
C PRO A 221 -16.88 11.18 -2.52
N PHE A 222 -17.20 11.19 -1.23
CA PHE A 222 -17.84 12.31 -0.55
C PHE A 222 -17.12 12.70 0.75
N GLU A 223 -15.93 12.16 0.98
CA GLU A 223 -15.08 12.43 2.13
C GLU A 223 -13.68 12.81 1.64
N ILE A 224 -12.94 13.60 2.42
CA ILE A 224 -11.50 13.75 2.23
C ILE A 224 -10.85 12.92 3.31
N ARG A 225 -10.09 11.91 2.92
CA ARG A 225 -9.52 10.94 3.85
C ARG A 225 -8.04 10.74 3.57
N SER A 226 -7.21 11.52 4.27
CA SER A 226 -5.77 11.37 4.15
C SER A 226 -5.29 10.08 4.81
N LEU A 227 -4.44 9.32 4.11
CA LEU A 227 -3.76 8.16 4.69
C LEU A 227 -2.46 8.54 5.42
N GLY A 228 -2.00 9.78 5.23
CA GLY A 228 -0.75 10.26 5.77
C GLY A 228 -0.05 11.24 4.84
N LEU A 229 1.21 11.54 5.16
CA LEU A 229 2.02 12.56 4.51
C LEU A 229 3.40 11.99 4.19
N LEU A 230 3.88 12.18 2.96
CA LEU A 230 5.30 12.06 2.68
C LEU A 230 5.99 13.26 3.33
N ASP A 231 6.84 13.01 4.32
CA ASP A 231 7.57 14.06 5.04
C ASP A 231 8.73 14.56 4.17
N HIS A 232 9.66 13.66 3.89
CA HIS A 232 10.81 13.97 3.07
C HIS A 232 11.28 12.77 2.25
N LEU A 233 12.05 13.08 1.20
CA LEU A 233 12.85 12.11 0.46
C LEU A 233 14.31 12.54 0.50
N THR A 234 15.21 11.59 0.73
CA THR A 234 16.66 11.79 0.67
C THR A 234 17.23 10.94 -0.44
N ILE A 235 18.07 11.53 -1.28
CA ILE A 235 18.88 10.82 -2.27
C ILE A 235 20.36 10.91 -1.89
N ASP A 236 21.03 9.76 -1.84
CA ASP A 236 22.48 9.71 -1.63
C ASP A 236 23.15 9.46 -2.98
N LEU A 237 24.02 10.40 -3.37
CA LEU A 237 24.73 10.37 -4.63
C LEU A 237 26.18 9.95 -4.41
N PRO A 238 26.86 9.35 -5.40
CA PRO A 238 28.29 9.15 -5.32
C PRO A 238 29.01 10.52 -5.38
N SER A 239 30.18 10.62 -4.76
CA SER A 239 30.98 11.86 -4.68
C SER A 239 31.40 12.45 -6.04
N SER A 240 31.31 11.68 -7.12
CA SER A 240 31.60 12.11 -8.50
C SER A 240 30.37 12.64 -9.25
N VAL A 241 29.23 12.78 -8.56
CA VAL A 241 27.96 13.25 -9.11
C VAL A 241 27.41 14.35 -8.21
N GLU A 242 27.27 15.55 -8.77
CA GLU A 242 26.67 16.70 -8.10
C GLU A 242 25.19 16.83 -8.51
N LEU A 243 24.31 17.09 -7.56
CA LEU A 243 22.94 17.49 -7.86
C LEU A 243 22.90 18.96 -8.29
N VAL A 244 22.47 19.22 -9.51
CA VAL A 244 22.33 20.59 -10.05
C VAL A 244 20.95 21.17 -9.73
N GLN A 245 19.89 20.37 -9.97
CA GLN A 245 18.51 20.82 -9.76
C GLN A 245 17.59 19.62 -9.54
N ALA A 246 16.53 19.80 -8.75
CA ALA A 246 15.44 18.85 -8.63
C ALA A 246 14.09 19.49 -8.92
N ARG A 247 13.13 18.67 -9.34
CA ARG A 247 11.73 19.08 -9.53
C ARG A 247 10.78 17.93 -9.24
N ILE A 248 9.64 18.27 -8.67
CA ILE A 248 8.45 17.42 -8.69
C ILE A 248 7.95 17.40 -10.13
N ASN A 249 8.24 16.33 -10.86
CA ASN A 249 7.72 16.16 -12.22
C ASN A 249 6.20 16.01 -12.17
N ARG A 250 5.71 15.19 -11.23
CA ARG A 250 4.29 14.99 -10.97
C ARG A 250 4.07 14.70 -9.49
N PHE A 251 3.06 15.34 -8.91
CA PHE A 251 2.43 14.94 -7.65
C PHE A 251 0.94 14.80 -7.93
N SER A 252 0.39 13.61 -7.79
CA SER A 252 -0.96 13.30 -8.27
C SER A 252 -1.72 12.41 -7.30
N LEU A 253 -3.03 12.58 -7.22
CA LEU A 253 -3.93 11.64 -6.55
C LEU A 253 -3.94 10.29 -7.30
N GLN A 254 -4.30 9.22 -6.62
CA GLN A 254 -4.40 7.87 -7.18
C GLN A 254 -5.38 7.80 -8.38
N GLU A 255 -6.42 8.64 -8.38
CA GLU A 255 -7.37 8.80 -9.49
C GLU A 255 -6.79 9.51 -10.73
N GLY A 256 -5.54 9.99 -10.66
CA GLY A 256 -4.82 10.60 -11.77
C GLY A 256 -4.99 12.11 -11.87
N ILE A 257 -5.56 12.78 -10.86
CA ILE A 257 -5.58 14.24 -10.80
C ILE A 257 -4.19 14.75 -10.38
N ASP A 258 -3.54 15.48 -11.27
CA ASP A 258 -2.26 16.13 -11.01
C ASP A 258 -2.47 17.36 -10.10
N LEU A 259 -1.89 17.34 -8.90
CA LEU A 259 -1.87 18.45 -7.94
C LEU A 259 -0.70 19.41 -8.21
N LYS A 260 0.44 18.86 -8.62
CA LYS A 260 1.65 19.63 -9.00
C LYS A 260 2.30 19.00 -10.22
N VAL A 261 2.82 19.83 -11.12
CA VAL A 261 3.48 19.38 -12.35
C VAL A 261 4.69 20.26 -12.66
N ASN A 262 5.85 19.64 -12.85
CA ASN A 262 7.13 20.31 -13.14
C ASN A 262 7.49 21.44 -12.15
N GLU A 263 7.15 21.28 -10.88
CA GLU A 263 7.46 22.28 -9.86
C GLU A 263 8.88 22.09 -9.31
N PRO A 264 9.73 23.13 -9.29
CA PRO A 264 11.06 23.03 -8.69
C PRO A 264 10.95 22.76 -7.19
N ILE A 265 11.81 21.88 -6.67
CA ILE A 265 11.95 21.61 -5.24
C ILE A 265 13.42 21.75 -4.86
N ALA A 266 13.70 22.49 -3.79
CA ALA A 266 15.05 22.70 -3.31
C ALA A 266 15.47 21.52 -2.43
N GLY A 267 16.64 20.95 -2.71
CA GLY A 267 17.27 19.98 -1.83
C GLY A 267 18.12 20.68 -0.78
N ILE A 268 18.13 20.14 0.42
CA ILE A 268 19.01 20.54 1.53
C ILE A 268 20.22 19.60 1.48
N PRO A 269 21.43 20.10 1.14
CA PRO A 269 22.61 19.24 1.05
C PRO A 269 23.17 18.89 2.44
N ASP A 270 23.58 17.64 2.60
CA ASP A 270 24.36 17.14 3.72
C ASP A 270 25.43 16.15 3.21
N GLY A 271 26.63 16.67 2.92
CA GLY A 271 27.68 15.88 2.27
C GLY A 271 27.27 15.42 0.87
N ASP A 272 27.23 14.10 0.67
CA ASP A 272 26.84 13.46 -0.59
C ASP A 272 25.32 13.17 -0.67
N SER A 273 24.57 13.58 0.36
CA SER A 273 23.12 13.37 0.49
C SER A 273 22.34 14.67 0.24
N TRP A 274 21.15 14.54 -0.33
CA TRP A 274 20.23 15.66 -0.58
C TRP A 274 18.83 15.31 -0.10
N THR A 275 18.31 16.07 0.86
CA THR A 275 16.96 15.89 1.41
C THR A 275 15.98 16.91 0.84
N PHE A 276 14.81 16.43 0.42
CA PHE A 276 13.71 17.23 -0.15
C PHE A 276 12.49 17.16 0.76
N ASP A 277 12.06 18.31 1.28
CA ASP A 277 10.88 18.45 2.14
C ASP A 277 9.59 18.50 1.29
N PHE A 278 8.70 17.54 1.53
CA PHE A 278 7.41 17.40 0.84
C PHE A 278 6.23 17.98 1.63
N LEU A 279 6.39 18.31 2.92
CA LEU A 279 5.30 18.87 3.72
C LEU A 279 4.71 20.16 3.12
N PRO A 280 5.51 21.12 2.59
CA PRO A 280 4.98 22.31 1.93
C PRO A 280 4.17 22.01 0.67
N CYS A 281 4.31 20.81 0.09
CA CYS A 281 3.55 20.37 -1.07
C CYS A 281 2.17 19.79 -0.71
N GLN A 282 1.95 19.49 0.58
CA GLN A 282 0.82 18.73 1.10
C GLN A 282 0.01 19.55 2.13
N VAL A 283 0.00 20.89 1.98
CA VAL A 283 -0.68 21.82 2.89
C VAL A 283 -2.21 21.67 2.84
N VAL A 284 -2.75 21.28 1.68
CA VAL A 284 -4.11 20.77 1.58
C VAL A 284 -4.03 19.26 1.81
N PRO A 285 -4.82 18.68 2.74
CA PRO A 285 -4.82 17.25 2.99
C PRO A 285 -4.94 16.50 1.67
N VAL A 286 -3.97 15.63 1.42
CA VAL A 286 -3.97 14.80 0.22
C VAL A 286 -4.98 13.70 0.45
N ASP A 287 -5.95 13.64 -0.44
CA ASP A 287 -7.05 12.70 -0.35
C ASP A 287 -6.59 11.30 -0.75
N GLU A 288 -6.92 10.31 0.08
CA GLU A 288 -6.67 8.90 -0.15
C GLU A 288 -5.22 8.58 -0.55
N GLY A 289 -5.05 7.88 -1.68
CA GLY A 289 -3.77 7.52 -2.26
C GLY A 289 -3.21 8.64 -3.14
N PHE A 290 -1.88 8.75 -3.17
CA PHE A 290 -1.18 9.71 -4.01
C PHE A 290 0.18 9.16 -4.47
N ALA A 291 0.73 9.78 -5.50
CA ALA A 291 2.05 9.48 -6.03
C ALA A 291 2.89 10.74 -6.24
N ALA A 292 4.16 10.65 -5.86
CA ALA A 292 5.17 11.67 -6.05
C ALA A 292 6.28 11.14 -6.98
N LEU A 293 6.53 11.85 -8.07
CA LEU A 293 7.58 11.55 -9.04
C LEU A 293 8.60 12.69 -9.04
N LEU A 294 9.76 12.44 -8.45
CA LEU A 294 10.83 13.41 -8.26
C LEU A 294 11.92 13.20 -9.31
N GLN A 295 12.25 14.24 -10.07
CA GLN A 295 13.28 14.22 -11.10
C GLN A 295 14.43 15.15 -10.76
N TYR A 296 15.60 14.81 -11.29
CA TYR A 296 16.84 15.49 -10.99
C TYR A 296 17.61 15.82 -12.27
N ARG A 297 18.51 16.78 -12.15
CA ARG A 297 19.61 17.04 -13.07
C ARG A 297 20.91 16.93 -12.31
N PHE A 298 21.85 16.22 -12.90
CA PHE A 298 23.13 15.92 -12.28
C PHE A 298 24.27 16.48 -13.13
N LEU A 299 25.36 16.87 -12.49
CA LEU A 299 26.64 17.15 -13.13
C LEU A 299 27.60 16.03 -12.76
N LEU A 300 28.21 15.40 -13.76
CA LEU A 300 29.12 14.29 -13.55
C LEU A 300 30.56 14.74 -13.77
N ASP A 301 31.44 14.25 -12.92
CA ASP A 301 32.88 14.36 -13.15
C ASP A 301 33.32 13.66 -14.44
N CYS A 302 34.45 14.12 -14.99
CA CYS A 302 35.05 13.55 -16.19
C CYS A 302 35.64 12.14 -16.05
N PRO A 303 36.35 11.77 -14.97
CA PRO A 303 36.72 10.39 -14.76
C PRO A 303 35.48 9.54 -14.53
N ILE A 304 35.32 8.51 -15.34
CA ILE A 304 34.13 7.65 -15.32
C ILE A 304 34.45 6.39 -14.52
N GLY A 305 33.72 6.18 -13.43
CA GLY A 305 33.64 4.91 -12.73
C GLY A 305 32.66 3.93 -13.40
N ASN A 306 32.50 2.76 -12.80
CA ASN A 306 31.42 1.84 -13.14
C ASN A 306 30.05 2.43 -12.71
N ASN A 307 28.97 1.65 -12.84
CA ASN A 307 27.69 2.00 -12.25
C ASN A 307 27.85 2.36 -10.78
N TYR A 308 27.25 3.48 -10.39
CA TYR A 308 27.36 3.99 -9.04
C TYR A 308 26.18 3.53 -8.20
N THR A 309 26.47 3.27 -6.93
CA THR A 309 25.43 3.02 -5.93
C THR A 309 24.76 4.33 -5.58
N THR A 310 23.44 4.31 -5.57
CA THR A 310 22.57 5.42 -5.14
C THR A 310 21.55 4.83 -4.20
N SER A 311 21.21 5.57 -3.16
CA SER A 311 20.10 5.24 -2.27
C SER A 311 19.04 6.31 -2.33
N VAL A 312 17.79 5.88 -2.19
CA VAL A 312 16.67 6.76 -1.89
C VAL A 312 16.04 6.29 -0.60
N SER A 313 15.91 7.19 0.35
CA SER A 313 15.27 6.96 1.63
C SER A 313 14.27 8.06 1.93
N GLY A 314 13.46 7.87 2.95
CA GLY A 314 12.52 8.89 3.39
C GLY A 314 11.57 8.37 4.45
N ASP A 315 10.78 9.31 4.93
CA ASP A 315 9.83 9.11 6.00
C ASP A 315 8.41 9.39 5.50
N PHE A 316 7.51 8.46 5.78
CA PHE A 316 6.08 8.63 5.58
C PHE A 316 5.39 8.68 6.94
N LEU A 317 4.64 9.74 7.20
CA LEU A 317 3.89 9.93 8.44
C LEU A 317 2.48 9.38 8.23
N TRP A 318 2.13 8.30 8.91
CA TRP A 318 0.79 7.74 8.86
C TRP A 318 -0.23 8.68 9.49
N ASP A 319 -1.46 8.69 8.97
CA ASP A 319 -2.56 9.34 9.67
C ASP A 319 -2.82 8.63 11.01
N PRO A 320 -2.97 9.35 12.14
CA PRO A 320 -3.15 8.75 13.46
C PRO A 320 -4.41 7.88 13.61
N SER A 321 -5.36 7.96 12.68
CA SER A 321 -6.53 7.08 12.66
C SER A 321 -6.20 5.67 12.17
N LEU A 322 -5.10 5.47 11.44
CA LEU A 322 -4.69 4.16 10.95
C LEU A 322 -4.07 3.31 12.08
N PRO A 323 -4.22 1.97 12.05
CA PRO A 323 -3.77 1.08 13.13
C PRO A 323 -2.28 0.71 13.01
N GLU A 324 -1.45 1.60 12.46
CA GLU A 324 -0.02 1.35 12.32
C GLU A 324 0.69 1.51 13.67
N GLU A 325 1.56 0.56 14.02
CA GLU A 325 2.27 0.56 15.30
C GLU A 325 3.24 1.75 15.43
N ASP A 326 3.90 2.09 14.32
CA ASP A 326 4.80 3.24 14.23
C ASP A 326 4.11 4.38 13.45
N PRO A 327 3.99 5.59 14.02
CA PRO A 327 3.47 6.74 13.27
C PRO A 327 4.35 7.13 12.08
N VAL A 328 5.61 6.66 12.00
CA VAL A 328 6.54 6.94 10.92
C VAL A 328 6.98 5.66 10.23
N ALA A 329 6.64 5.51 8.95
CA ALA A 329 7.22 4.49 8.09
C ALA A 329 8.50 5.00 7.43
N HIS A 330 9.63 4.47 7.87
CA HIS A 330 10.92 4.65 7.23
C HIS A 330 11.06 3.70 6.04
N PHE A 331 11.51 4.21 4.89
CA PHE A 331 11.89 3.39 3.75
C PHE A 331 13.28 3.76 3.25
N SER A 332 14.01 2.78 2.73
CA SER A 332 15.34 2.97 2.15
C SER A 332 15.60 1.88 1.12
N GLU A 333 15.90 2.30 -0.10
CA GLU A 333 16.25 1.43 -1.22
C GLU A 333 17.62 1.82 -1.74
N THR A 334 18.55 0.85 -1.81
CA THR A 334 19.94 1.08 -2.23
C THR A 334 20.32 0.12 -3.34
N GLY A 335 20.97 0.63 -4.38
CA GLY A 335 21.42 -0.21 -5.49
C GLY A 335 22.21 0.55 -6.54
N SER A 336 22.69 -0.17 -7.55
CA SER A 336 23.37 0.43 -8.70
C SER A 336 22.37 1.09 -9.65
N TYR A 337 21.86 2.25 -9.25
CA TYR A 337 20.80 2.96 -9.96
C TYR A 337 21.29 4.11 -10.83
N PHE A 338 22.58 4.48 -10.74
CA PHE A 338 23.15 5.55 -11.53
C PHE A 338 24.17 5.02 -12.53
N PHE A 339 23.95 5.32 -13.81
CA PHE A 339 24.69 4.75 -14.93
C PHE A 339 25.39 5.85 -15.72
N PRO A 340 26.73 5.84 -15.81
CA PRO A 340 27.40 6.73 -16.76
C PRO A 340 27.07 6.31 -18.19
N LEU A 341 26.73 7.29 -19.04
CA LEU A 341 26.45 7.08 -20.45
C LEU A 341 27.74 7.15 -21.26
N THR A 342 28.42 6.01 -21.39
CA THR A 342 29.63 5.90 -22.19
C THR A 342 29.40 5.07 -23.44
N PRO A 343 29.86 5.49 -24.63
CA PRO A 343 29.82 4.64 -25.81
C PRO A 343 30.53 3.31 -25.57
N THR A 344 30.02 2.26 -26.20
CA THR A 344 30.63 0.93 -26.21
C THR A 344 31.41 0.73 -27.50
N LEU A 345 32.71 0.47 -27.36
CA LEU A 345 33.56 0.03 -28.48
C LEU A 345 33.71 -1.48 -28.44
N GLN A 346 33.25 -2.16 -29.50
CA GLN A 346 33.37 -3.59 -29.65
C GLN A 346 34.21 -3.92 -30.88
N LEU A 347 35.37 -4.54 -30.65
CA LEU A 347 36.19 -5.11 -31.72
C LEU A 347 35.79 -6.58 -31.91
N SER A 348 35.44 -6.95 -33.14
CA SER A 348 35.13 -8.31 -33.53
C SER A 348 36.01 -8.74 -34.69
N ALA A 349 36.79 -9.80 -34.52
CA ALA A 349 37.60 -10.40 -35.56
C ALA A 349 37.10 -11.83 -35.82
N PRO A 350 36.73 -12.20 -37.06
CA PRO A 350 36.28 -13.55 -37.38
C PRO A 350 37.38 -14.61 -37.16
N GLU A 351 38.65 -14.25 -37.36
CA GLU A 351 39.81 -15.11 -37.12
C GLU A 351 40.83 -14.39 -36.22
N PRO A 352 40.66 -14.41 -34.89
CA PRO A 352 41.57 -13.72 -33.97
C PRO A 352 42.96 -14.39 -33.86
N PHE A 353 43.11 -15.59 -34.40
CA PHE A 353 44.36 -16.36 -34.40
C PHE A 353 44.78 -16.62 -35.84
N ASP A 354 45.88 -15.97 -36.26
CA ASP A 354 46.48 -16.17 -37.57
C ASP A 354 47.96 -16.56 -37.43
N ILE A 355 48.44 -17.41 -38.33
CA ILE A 355 49.85 -17.84 -38.42
C ILE A 355 50.39 -17.31 -39.74
N SER A 356 51.16 -16.23 -39.67
CA SER A 356 51.83 -15.67 -40.84
C SER A 356 52.96 -16.58 -41.34
N LEU A 357 53.04 -16.74 -42.66
CA LEU A 357 54.13 -17.44 -43.36
C LEU A 357 55.11 -16.49 -44.08
N ASP A 358 54.87 -15.18 -44.02
CA ASP A 358 55.59 -14.14 -44.78
C ASP A 358 56.10 -12.97 -43.91
N ASN A 359 56.24 -13.20 -42.59
CA ASN A 359 56.59 -12.18 -41.59
C ASN A 359 55.64 -10.97 -41.54
N LYS A 360 54.41 -11.10 -42.08
CA LYS A 360 53.35 -10.10 -41.98
C LYS A 360 52.09 -10.75 -41.43
N ALA A 361 51.62 -10.31 -40.28
CA ALA A 361 50.32 -10.73 -39.76
C ALA A 361 49.24 -9.75 -40.25
N ARG A 362 48.07 -10.29 -40.62
CA ARG A 362 46.92 -9.50 -41.06
C ARG A 362 45.69 -9.96 -40.29
N TRP A 363 44.98 -9.01 -39.72
CA TRP A 363 43.73 -9.28 -39.04
C TRP A 363 42.66 -8.37 -39.59
N ASP A 364 41.63 -8.97 -40.16
CA ASP A 364 40.40 -8.26 -40.46
C ASP A 364 39.58 -8.19 -39.16
N PHE A 365 39.15 -7.00 -38.82
CA PHE A 365 38.24 -6.80 -37.71
C PHE A 365 37.21 -5.73 -38.04
N THR A 366 36.06 -5.83 -37.39
CA THR A 366 35.06 -4.77 -37.38
C THR A 366 35.11 -4.09 -36.03
N LEU A 367 35.32 -2.77 -36.03
CA LEU A 367 35.13 -1.94 -34.86
C LEU A 367 33.71 -1.39 -34.89
N LYS A 368 32.88 -1.84 -33.95
CA LYS A 368 31.54 -1.29 -33.74
C LYS A 368 31.61 -0.20 -32.67
N ASN A 369 31.24 1.01 -33.06
CA ASN A 369 31.02 2.13 -32.17
C ASN A 369 29.53 2.22 -31.86
N ALA A 370 29.12 1.75 -30.69
CA ALA A 370 27.72 1.68 -30.32
C ALA A 370 27.41 2.68 -29.21
N VAL A 371 26.31 3.40 -29.38
CA VAL A 371 25.71 4.21 -28.33
C VAL A 371 25.15 3.32 -27.22
N THR A 372 25.22 3.77 -25.97
CA THR A 372 24.54 3.13 -24.84
C THR A 372 23.25 3.87 -24.52
N ILE A 373 22.18 3.13 -24.21
CA ILE A 373 20.88 3.71 -23.84
C ILE A 373 20.53 3.28 -22.42
N VAL A 374 20.35 4.23 -21.51
CA VAL A 374 19.88 4.00 -20.13
C VAL A 374 18.88 5.09 -19.76
N ALA A 375 17.79 4.73 -19.07
CA ALA A 375 16.76 5.68 -18.61
C ALA A 375 16.24 6.62 -19.72
N SER A 376 16.12 6.09 -20.95
CA SER A 376 15.72 6.84 -22.15
C SER A 376 16.68 7.99 -22.54
N GLN A 377 17.91 7.97 -22.02
CA GLN A 377 19.02 8.79 -22.48
C GLN A 377 19.99 7.95 -23.28
N GLN A 378 20.67 8.59 -24.23
CA GLN A 378 21.60 7.93 -25.14
C GLN A 378 22.97 8.60 -25.04
N SER A 379 24.03 7.80 -25.00
CA SER A 379 25.39 8.32 -25.17
C SER A 379 25.58 8.85 -26.59
N GLN A 380 26.58 9.71 -26.78
CA GLN A 380 27.12 9.90 -28.12
C GLN A 380 27.95 8.67 -28.51
N GLU A 381 28.19 8.50 -29.81
CA GLU A 381 29.27 7.63 -30.29
C GLU A 381 30.61 8.21 -29.83
N ALA A 382 31.69 7.42 -29.87
CA ALA A 382 33.04 7.92 -29.62
C ALA A 382 33.67 8.45 -30.93
N PRO A 383 33.66 9.76 -31.23
CA PRO A 383 34.17 10.29 -32.52
C PRO A 383 35.70 10.25 -32.63
N HIS A 384 36.40 10.10 -31.50
CA HIS A 384 37.87 10.15 -31.42
C HIS A 384 38.42 8.88 -30.77
N CYS A 385 38.11 7.73 -31.37
CA CYS A 385 38.65 6.45 -30.93
C CYS A 385 40.12 6.33 -31.33
N TRP A 386 40.94 5.85 -30.41
CA TRP A 386 42.33 5.50 -30.68
C TRP A 386 42.48 3.99 -30.54
N LEU A 387 43.04 3.35 -31.56
CA LEU A 387 43.46 1.95 -31.48
C LEU A 387 44.96 1.93 -31.23
N GLN A 388 45.37 1.29 -30.14
CA GLN A 388 46.77 1.00 -29.86
C GLN A 388 46.97 -0.50 -29.95
N ALA A 389 47.79 -0.97 -30.89
CA ALA A 389 48.24 -2.34 -30.85
C ALA A 389 49.38 -2.48 -29.84
N GLN A 390 49.29 -3.48 -28.98
CA GLN A 390 50.33 -3.79 -28.00
C GLN A 390 51.00 -5.11 -28.39
N SER A 391 52.33 -5.12 -28.46
CA SER A 391 53.14 -6.31 -28.72
C SER A 391 53.92 -6.66 -27.46
N PRO A 392 53.47 -7.63 -26.64
CA PRO A 392 54.17 -8.00 -25.41
C PRO A 392 55.61 -8.46 -25.65
N SER A 393 55.89 -9.03 -26.83
CA SER A 393 57.23 -9.46 -27.24
C SER A 393 58.07 -8.35 -27.88
N GLY A 394 57.46 -7.21 -28.22
CA GLY A 394 58.10 -6.11 -28.96
C GLY A 394 58.45 -6.44 -30.42
N LEU A 395 57.98 -7.58 -30.95
CA LEU A 395 58.31 -8.05 -32.30
C LEU A 395 57.42 -7.44 -33.40
N LEU A 396 56.27 -6.88 -33.05
CA LEU A 396 55.45 -6.11 -33.99
C LEU A 396 55.89 -4.65 -33.93
N THR A 397 56.57 -4.19 -34.97
CA THR A 397 57.17 -2.86 -35.03
C THR A 397 56.46 -1.91 -35.99
N ASP A 398 55.85 -2.44 -37.05
CA ASP A 398 55.19 -1.69 -38.10
C ASP A 398 53.71 -2.08 -38.18
N LEU A 399 52.84 -1.16 -37.79
CA LEU A 399 51.39 -1.36 -37.77
C LEU A 399 50.76 -0.42 -38.79
N ILE A 400 49.97 -0.99 -39.69
CA ILE A 400 49.16 -0.25 -40.66
C ILE A 400 47.73 -0.71 -40.44
N LEU A 401 46.87 0.22 -40.06
CA LEU A 401 45.43 0.01 -40.11
C LEU A 401 45.00 0.32 -41.55
N LEU A 402 44.09 -0.46 -42.11
CA LEU A 402 43.56 -0.22 -43.45
C LEU A 402 42.04 -0.26 -43.38
N ASP A 403 41.37 0.74 -43.95
CA ASP A 403 39.93 0.66 -44.19
C ASP A 403 39.68 -0.36 -45.32
N THR A 404 38.98 -1.46 -45.03
CA THR A 404 38.74 -2.53 -46.01
C THR A 404 37.81 -2.11 -47.15
N GLY A 405 37.05 -1.02 -46.99
CA GLY A 405 36.15 -0.47 -47.99
C GLY A 405 36.82 0.54 -48.94
N THR A 406 37.71 1.40 -48.42
CA THR A 406 38.40 2.42 -49.24
C THR A 406 39.84 2.04 -49.60
N GLY A 407 40.49 1.19 -48.80
CA GLY A 407 41.91 0.83 -48.92
C GLY A 407 42.87 1.88 -48.37
N ASP A 408 42.35 2.94 -47.74
CA ASP A 408 43.16 4.00 -47.16
C ASP A 408 43.75 3.57 -45.80
N PRO A 409 45.00 3.97 -45.50
CA PRO A 409 45.64 3.72 -44.21
C PRO A 409 45.18 4.65 -43.08
#